data_AF-A0A2N2T7K9-F1
#
_entry.id   AF-A0A2N2T7K9-F1
#
_cell.length_a   1.000
_cell.length_b   1.000
_cell.length_c   1.000
_cell.angle_alpha   90.00
_cell.angle_beta   90.00
_cell.angle_gamma   90.00
#
_symmetry.space_group_name_H-M   'P 1'
#
loop_
_entity.id
_entity.type
_entity.pdbx_description
1 polymer ?
#
loop_
_entity_poly.entity_id
_entity_poly.type
_entity_poly.pdbx_seq_one_letter_code
_entity_poly.pdbx_strand_id
1 'polypeptide(L)' 'RVKHGCTYHGLAFNVDMDLTPFAAINPCGYAGMRVTQCRDLGVKLTLPRAKQALTQALLATIYS' A
#
# COMPACT_ATOMS: atom_id res chain seq x y z
N ARG A 1 7.23 4.23 -12.15
CA ARG A 1 7.95 4.87 -13.29
C ARG A 1 8.83 3.83 -13.95
N VAL A 2 8.96 3.82 -15.29
CA VAL A 2 9.86 2.91 -16.00
C VAL A 2 10.93 3.73 -16.73
N LYS A 3 12.20 3.34 -16.59
CA LYS A 3 13.33 3.94 -17.31
C LYS A 3 14.34 2.85 -17.64
N HIS A 4 14.78 2.78 -18.90
CA HIS A 4 15.73 1.77 -19.41
C HIS A 4 15.33 0.32 -19.08
N GLY A 5 14.04 -0.02 -19.18
CA GLY A 5 13.53 -1.35 -18.86
C GLY A 5 13.42 -1.66 -17.35
N CYS A 6 13.83 -0.74 -16.48
CA CYS A 6 13.75 -0.92 -15.02
C CYS A 6 12.61 -0.09 -14.42
N THR A 7 11.91 -0.69 -13.45
CA THR A 7 10.83 -0.04 -12.69
C THR A 7 11.36 0.64 -11.43
N TYR A 8 10.87 1.85 -11.15
CA TYR A 8 11.22 2.66 -9.98
C TYR A 8 9.97 3.14 -9.24
N HIS A 9 10.17 3.56 -8.00
CA HIS A 9 9.16 3.79 -6.94
C HIS A 9 8.68 2.47 -6.35
N GLY A 10 7.44 2.09 -6.58
CA GLY A 10 6.81 0.93 -5.97
C GLY A 10 5.40 1.28 -5.54
N LEU A 11 5.02 0.78 -4.38
CA LEU A 11 3.70 0.96 -3.78
C LEU A 11 3.84 1.31 -2.31
N ALA A 12 2.80 1.96 -1.76
CA ALA A 12 2.62 2.13 -0.33
C ALA A 12 1.38 1.33 0.10
N PHE A 13 1.52 0.48 1.12
CA PHE A 13 0.45 -0.40 1.60
C PHE A 13 0.17 -0.10 3.08
N ASN A 14 -1.02 0.40 3.37
CA ASN A 14 -1.39 0.83 4.71
C ASN A 14 -1.79 -0.39 5.57
N VAL A 15 -1.03 -0.65 6.64
CA VAL A 15 -1.25 -1.80 7.52
C VAL A 15 -1.94 -1.36 8.81
N ASP A 16 -1.20 -0.63 9.65
CA ASP A 16 -1.63 -0.12 10.94
C ASP A 16 -0.83 1.16 11.21
N MET A 17 -1.35 2.30 10.73
CA MET A 17 -0.68 3.60 10.78
C MET A 17 -1.68 4.74 11.03
N ASP A 18 -1.16 5.93 11.31
CA ASP A 18 -1.96 7.15 11.35
C ASP A 18 -2.36 7.60 9.93
N LEU A 19 -3.67 7.66 9.66
CA LEU A 19 -4.22 8.12 8.39
C LEU A 19 -4.54 9.63 8.37
N THR A 20 -4.38 10.34 9.48
CA THR A 20 -4.63 11.79 9.58
C THR A 20 -3.95 12.62 8.48
N PRO A 21 -2.70 12.32 8.05
CA PRO A 21 -2.06 13.08 6.97
C PRO A 21 -2.80 13.02 5.63
N PHE A 22 -3.58 11.96 5.36
CA PHE A 22 -4.35 11.86 4.12
C PHE A 22 -5.50 12.86 4.04
N ALA A 23 -5.98 13.39 5.18
CA ALA A 23 -7.03 14.41 5.21
C ALA A 23 -6.54 15.79 4.75
N ALA A 24 -5.22 16.02 4.76
CA ALA A 24 -4.62 17.30 4.36
C ALA A 24 -4.26 17.36 2.87
N ILE A 25 -4.52 16.30 2.10
CA ILE A 25 -4.20 16.20 0.68
C ILE A 25 -5.44 15.81 -0.13
N ASN A 26 -5.40 16.05 -1.45
CA ASN A 26 -6.37 15.49 -2.40
C ASN A 26 -5.76 14.21 -3.01
N PRO A 27 -5.91 13.04 -2.36
CA PRO A 27 -5.34 11.82 -2.90
C PRO A 27 -5.93 11.52 -4.27
N CYS A 28 -5.06 11.19 -5.23
CA CYS A 28 -5.46 10.77 -6.58
C CYS A 28 -6.32 11.78 -7.36
N GLY A 29 -6.34 13.06 -6.95
CA GLY A 29 -7.15 14.10 -7.60
C GLY A 29 -8.65 14.06 -7.27
N TYR A 30 -9.07 13.19 -6.35
CA TYR A 30 -10.46 13.04 -5.94
C TYR A 30 -10.69 13.64 -4.55
N ALA A 31 -11.31 14.81 -4.50
CA ALA A 31 -11.64 15.46 -3.23
C ALA A 31 -12.58 14.58 -2.40
N GLY A 32 -12.23 14.36 -1.13
CA GLY A 32 -13.03 13.58 -0.19
C GLY A 32 -12.92 12.05 -0.33
N MET A 33 -12.02 11.52 -1.18
CA MET A 33 -11.79 10.08 -1.25
C MET A 33 -11.20 9.56 0.06
N ARG A 34 -11.96 8.71 0.75
CA ARG A 34 -11.51 8.09 2.00
C ARG A 34 -10.42 7.06 1.74
N VAL A 35 -9.36 7.13 2.53
CA VAL A 35 -8.28 6.13 2.56
C VAL A 35 -8.59 5.10 3.64
N THR A 36 -8.19 3.85 3.40
CA THR A 36 -8.34 2.74 4.35
C THR A 36 -6.99 2.06 4.61
N GLN A 37 -6.98 1.11 5.54
CA GLN A 37 -5.83 0.29 5.93
C GLN A 37 -6.29 -1.09 6.40
N CYS A 38 -5.36 -2.04 6.51
CA CYS A 38 -5.65 -3.42 6.93
C CYS A 38 -6.42 -3.48 8.25
N ARG A 39 -5.97 -2.73 9.27
CA ARG A 39 -6.60 -2.69 10.59
C ARG A 39 -8.08 -2.32 10.52
N ASP A 40 -8.43 -1.31 9.73
CA ASP A 40 -9.80 -0.79 9.63
C ASP A 40 -10.72 -1.76 8.87
N LEU A 41 -10.15 -2.69 8.10
CA LEU A 41 -10.84 -3.80 7.44
C LEU A 41 -10.87 -5.08 8.30
N GLY A 42 -10.45 -5.02 9.56
CA GLY A 42 -10.40 -6.18 10.47
C GLY A 42 -9.20 -7.10 10.27
N VAL A 43 -8.27 -6.75 9.40
CA VAL A 43 -7.05 -7.52 9.15
C VAL A 43 -5.98 -7.12 10.16
N LYS A 44 -5.82 -7.95 11.19
CA LYS A 44 -4.82 -7.75 12.25
C LYS A 44 -3.47 -8.33 11.82
N LEU A 45 -2.62 -7.51 11.21
CA LEU A 45 -1.26 -7.87 10.84
C LEU A 45 -0.25 -7.00 11.57
N THR A 46 0.82 -7.62 12.06
CA THR A 46 2.03 -6.87 12.42
C THR A 46 2.76 -6.46 11.14
N LEU A 47 3.50 -5.36 11.18
CA LEU A 47 4.27 -4.88 10.02
C LEU A 47 5.20 -5.97 9.42
N PRO A 48 5.95 -6.78 10.22
CA PRO A 48 6.76 -7.86 9.67
C PRO A 48 5.94 -8.93 8.93
N ARG A 49 4.76 -9.29 9.44
CA ARG A 49 3.87 -10.27 8.81
C ARG A 49 3.25 -9.73 7.53
N ALA A 50 2.81 -8.47 7.54
CA ALA A 50 2.32 -7.80 6.34
C ALA A 50 3.40 -7.72 5.25
N LYS A 51 4.65 -7.39 5.61
CA LYS A 51 5.78 -7.40 4.69
C LYS A 51 5.97 -8.78 4.05
N GLN A 52 6.03 -9.83 4.86
CA GLN A 52 6.21 -11.20 4.37
C GLN A 52 5.09 -11.61 3.40
N ALA A 53 3.84 -11.41 3.79
CA ALA A 53 2.67 -11.78 2.99
C ALA A 53 2.62 -11.01 1.66
N LEU A 54 2.87 -9.70 1.70
CA LEU A 54 2.89 -8.87 0.50
C LEU A 54 4.02 -9.28 -0.46
N THR A 55 5.23 -9.55 0.06
CA THR A 55 6.33 -10.04 -0.78
C THR A 55 5.98 -11.36 -1.46
N GLN A 56 5.41 -12.31 -0.73
CA GLN A 56 5.00 -13.59 -1.31
C GLN A 56 3.93 -13.41 -2.39
N ALA A 57 2.91 -12.59 -2.14
CA ALA A 57 1.85 -12.31 -3.10
C ALA A 57 2.40 -11.65 -4.39
N LEU A 58 3.30 -10.67 -4.25
CA LEU A 58 3.94 -10.00 -5.39
C LEU A 58 4.81 -10.96 -6.21
N LEU A 59 5.63 -11.78 -5.56
CA LEU A 59 6.45 -12.78 -6.25
C LEU A 59 5.58 -13.76 -7.04
N ALA A 60 4.51 -14.25 -6.40
CA ALA A 60 3.55 -15.15 -7.05
C ALA A 60 2.83 -14.49 -8.23
N THR A 61 2.53 -13.19 -8.16
CA THR A 61 1.76 -12.49 -9.21
C THR A 61 2.63 -12.03 -10.38
N ILE A 62 3.87 -11.61 -10.10
CA ILE A 62 4.77 -11.02 -11.12
C ILE A 62 5.51 -12.10 -11.90
N TYR A 63 5.84 -13.21 -11.25
CA TYR A 63 6.64 -14.31 -11.82
C TYR A 63 5.84 -15.60 -12.06
N SER A 64 4.50 -15.55 -11.96
CA SER A 64 3.63 -16.63 -12.44
C SER A 64 3.66 -16.75 -13.96
#